data_AF-A0A6L5P3Q0-F1
#
_entry.id   AF-A0A6L5P3Q0-F1
#
_cell.length_a   1.000
_cell.length_b   1.000
_cell.length_c   1.000
_cell.angle_alpha   90.00
_cell.angle_beta   90.00
_cell.angle_gamma   90.00
#
_symmetry.space_group_name_H-M   'P 1'
#
loop_
_entity.id
_entity.type
_entity.pdbx_description
1 polymer ?
#
loop_
_entity_poly.entity_id
_entity_poly.type
_entity_poly.pdbx_seq_one_letter_code
_entity_poly.pdbx_strand_id
1 'polypeptide(L)'
;MTNEEFIAVAKAKVFENYRDRIINNFAAFPDSPKVFVAWYTKILQNHKALLGVSDPYDQHYYEVTYNGDKKQLYLDVYDKQENKCFEVED
;
A
#
# COMPACT_ATOMS: atom_id res chain seq x y z
N MET A 1 -18.09 -6.70 2.26
CA MET A 1 -16.65 -6.95 2.10
C MET A 1 -16.15 -7.52 3.41
N THR A 2 -15.55 -8.71 3.38
CA THR A 2 -14.85 -9.29 4.53
C THR A 2 -13.48 -8.63 4.71
N ASN A 3 -12.81 -8.94 5.81
CA ASN A 3 -11.48 -8.41 6.08
C ASN A 3 -10.47 -8.95 5.06
N GLU A 4 -10.55 -10.25 4.78
CA GLU A 4 -9.69 -10.96 3.84
C GLU A 4 -9.89 -10.45 2.41
N GLU A 5 -11.14 -10.25 2.00
CA GLU A 5 -11.49 -9.65 0.70
C GLU A 5 -10.90 -8.24 0.56
N PHE A 6 -11.06 -7.39 1.58
CA PHE A 6 -10.52 -6.04 1.55
C PHE A 6 -8.99 -6.04 1.44
N ILE A 7 -8.29 -6.85 2.25
CA ILE A 7 -6.83 -6.91 2.23
C ILE A 7 -6.32 -7.44 0.88
N ALA A 8 -6.98 -8.44 0.30
CA ALA A 8 -6.64 -8.95 -1.03
C ALA A 8 -6.79 -7.87 -2.10
N VAL A 9 -7.90 -7.13 -2.10
CA VAL A 9 -8.17 -6.03 -3.03
C VAL A 9 -7.16 -4.88 -2.83
N ALA A 10 -6.87 -4.50 -1.58
CA ALA A 10 -5.91 -3.45 -1.27
C ALA A 10 -4.51 -3.78 -1.80
N LYS A 11 -4.03 -5.01 -1.54
CA LYS A 11 -2.74 -5.48 -2.07
C LYS A 11 -2.71 -5.49 -3.59
N ALA A 12 -3.78 -5.94 -4.24
CA ALA A 12 -3.86 -5.94 -5.69
C ALA A 12 -3.79 -4.52 -6.27
N LYS A 13 -4.50 -3.55 -5.69
CA LYS A 13 -4.48 -2.15 -6.16
C LYS A 13 -3.15 -1.45 -5.95
N VAL A 14 -2.46 -1.72 -4.85
CA VAL A 14 -1.09 -1.24 -4.66
C VAL A 14 -0.15 -1.86 -5.68
N PHE A 15 -0.24 -3.18 -5.92
CA PHE A 15 0.60 -3.86 -6.89
C PHE A 15 0.37 -3.35 -8.33
N GLU A 16 -0.89 -3.13 -8.72
CA GLU A 16 -1.23 -2.51 -10.01
C GLU A 16 -0.61 -1.12 -10.14
N ASN A 17 -0.77 -0.26 -9.13
CA ASN A 17 -0.22 1.10 -9.14
C ASN A 17 1.32 1.10 -9.24
N TYR A 18 1.96 0.26 -8.43
CA TYR A 18 3.41 0.06 -8.44
C TYR A 18 3.89 -0.44 -9.81
N ARG A 19 3.27 -1.50 -10.34
CA ARG A 19 3.63 -2.08 -11.64
C ARG A 19 3.53 -1.04 -12.74
N ASP A 20 2.46 -0.25 -12.78
CA ASP A 20 2.25 0.76 -13.82
C ASP A 20 3.29 1.88 -13.70
N ARG A 21 3.73 2.24 -12.48
CA ARG A 21 4.84 3.19 -12.27
C ARG A 21 6.18 2.65 -12.74
N ILE A 22 6.47 1.36 -12.50
CA ILE A 22 7.75 0.80 -12.92
C ILE A 22 7.78 0.42 -14.40
N ILE A 23 6.72 -0.14 -14.98
CA ILE A 23 6.70 -0.45 -16.43
C ILE A 23 6.94 0.82 -17.26
N ASN A 24 6.46 1.97 -16.78
CA ASN A 24 6.74 3.26 -17.39
C ASN A 24 8.20 3.74 -17.22
N ASN A 25 8.97 3.16 -16.28
CA ASN A 25 10.32 3.60 -15.92
C ASN A 25 11.44 2.60 -16.27
N PHE A 26 11.24 1.28 -16.18
CA PHE A 26 12.29 0.28 -16.41
C PHE A 26 11.72 -1.11 -16.79
N ALA A 27 12.34 -1.75 -17.78
CA ALA A 27 12.09 -3.12 -18.18
C ALA A 27 13.10 -4.08 -17.52
N ALA A 28 12.85 -4.51 -16.28
CA ALA A 28 13.27 -5.81 -15.73
C ALA A 28 12.93 -5.90 -14.23
N PHE A 29 12.19 -6.92 -13.81
CA PHE A 29 12.16 -7.35 -12.41
C PHE A 29 12.69 -8.78 -12.30
N PRO A 30 13.81 -9.01 -11.58
CA PRO A 30 14.31 -10.35 -11.32
C PRO A 30 13.46 -11.13 -10.30
N ASP A 31 12.63 -10.46 -9.49
CA ASP A 31 11.62 -11.07 -8.61
C ASP A 31 10.40 -10.14 -8.48
N SER A 32 9.18 -10.69 -8.46
CA SER A 32 7.95 -9.89 -8.28
C SER A 32 7.88 -9.38 -6.83
N PRO A 33 7.94 -8.05 -6.60
CA PRO A 33 7.94 -7.49 -5.25
C PRO A 33 6.61 -7.77 -4.54
N LYS A 34 6.68 -7.93 -3.23
CA LYS A 34 5.52 -8.27 -2.40
C LYS A 34 4.91 -7.02 -1.80
N VAL A 35 3.59 -6.92 -1.87
CA VAL A 35 2.83 -5.92 -1.11
C VAL A 35 2.57 -6.43 0.30
N PHE A 36 2.98 -5.67 1.31
CA PHE A 36 2.74 -5.97 2.72
C PHE A 36 1.84 -4.90 3.35
N VAL A 37 1.13 -5.30 4.41
CA VAL A 37 0.24 -4.42 5.18
C VAL A 37 1.00 -4.01 6.42
N ALA A 38 1.26 -2.71 6.57
CA ALA A 38 1.87 -2.14 7.75
C ALA A 38 0.83 -1.90 8.86
N TRP A 39 -0.39 -1.52 8.47
CA TRP A 39 -1.48 -1.28 9.41
C TRP A 39 -2.83 -1.54 8.75
N TYR A 40 -3.81 -1.94 9.56
CA TYR A 40 -5.17 -2.20 9.11
C TYR A 40 -6.19 -1.85 10.20
N THR A 41 -7.32 -1.28 9.79
CA THR A 41 -8.50 -1.12 10.63
C THR A 41 -9.79 -1.39 9.86
N LYS A 42 -10.82 -1.74 10.63
CA LYS A 42 -12.20 -1.80 10.18
C LYS A 42 -13.10 -1.08 11.17
N ILE A 43 -13.97 -0.22 10.66
CA ILE A 43 -14.99 0.46 11.45
C ILE A 43 -16.33 0.29 10.72
N LEU A 44 -17.19 -0.57 11.27
CA LEU A 44 -18.46 -0.97 10.65
C LEU A 44 -18.25 -1.55 9.24
N GLN A 45 -18.81 -0.91 8.21
CA GLN A 45 -18.70 -1.33 6.80
C GLN A 45 -17.42 -0.79 6.13
N ASN A 46 -16.66 0.08 6.80
CA ASN A 46 -15.52 0.78 6.24
C ASN A 46 -14.21 0.09 6.62
N HIS A 47 -13.26 0.09 5.68
CA HIS A 47 -11.94 -0.48 5.88
C HIS A 47 -10.85 0.51 5.49
N LYS A 48 -9.72 0.46 6.17
CA LYS A 48 -8.51 1.21 5.78
C LYS A 48 -7.29 0.34 6.03
N ALA A 49 -6.36 0.33 5.08
CA ALA A 49 -5.06 -0.29 5.22
C ALA A 49 -3.96 0.66 4.77
N LEU A 50 -2.85 0.63 5.51
CA LEU A 50 -1.61 1.25 5.12
C LEU A 50 -0.65 0.15 4.65
N LEU A 51 -0.07 0.32 3.46
CA LEU A 51 0.69 -0.69 2.76
C LEU A 51 2.02 -0.15 2.23
N GLY A 52 2.95 -1.06 2.02
CA GLY A 52 4.21 -0.82 1.32
C GLY A 52 4.52 -1.97 0.36
N VAL A 53 5.46 -1.73 -0.54
CA VAL A 53 6.04 -2.77 -1.39
C VAL A 53 7.43 -3.13 -0.90
N SER A 54 7.83 -4.38 -1.07
CA SER A 54 9.15 -4.85 -0.66
C SER A 54 10.30 -4.41 -1.56
N ASP A 55 10.02 -3.65 -2.63
CA ASP A 55 11.06 -3.09 -3.50
C ASP A 55 11.80 -1.96 -2.75
N PRO A 56 13.11 -2.10 -2.49
CA PRO A 56 13.89 -1.04 -1.83
C PRO A 56 13.98 0.25 -2.65
N TYR A 57 13.75 0.20 -3.97
CA TYR A 57 13.76 1.38 -4.84
C TYR A 57 12.43 2.13 -4.82
N ASP A 58 11.35 1.50 -4.35
CA ASP A 58 10.08 2.19 -4.17
C ASP A 58 10.12 3.01 -2.87
N GLN A 59 9.97 4.32 -3.01
CA GLN A 59 9.92 5.25 -1.88
C GLN A 59 8.49 5.66 -1.53
N HIS A 60 7.48 4.91 -1.96
CA HIS A 60 6.09 5.27 -1.70
C HIS A 60 5.52 4.57 -0.47
N TYR A 61 4.54 5.23 0.13
CA TYR A 61 3.63 4.63 1.10
C TYR A 61 2.20 4.71 0.58
N TYR A 62 1.44 3.65 0.77
CA TYR A 62 0.11 3.53 0.17
C TYR A 62 -0.95 3.46 1.26
N GLU A 63 -2.05 4.18 1.05
CA GLU A 63 -3.26 4.02 1.83
C GLU A 63 -4.38 3.55 0.91
N VAL A 64 -5.06 2.47 1.30
CA VAL A 64 -6.28 2.02 0.64
C VAL A 64 -7.43 2.20 1.61
N THR A 65 -8.48 2.90 1.19
CA THR A 65 -9.69 3.13 1.97
C THR A 65 -10.91 2.58 1.23
N TYR A 66 -11.71 1.74 1.88
CA TYR A 66 -13.00 1.28 1.37
C TYR A 66 -14.14 1.93 2.16
N ASN A 67 -14.97 2.69 1.46
CA ASN A 67 -16.24 3.21 1.96
C ASN A 67 -17.34 2.18 1.70
N GLY A 68 -17.83 1.51 2.75
CA GLY A 68 -18.83 0.46 2.63
C GLY A 68 -20.24 0.95 2.32
N ASP A 69 -20.60 2.16 2.75
CA ASP A 69 -21.90 2.75 2.48
C ASP A 69 -22.06 3.09 1.00
N LYS A 70 -21.00 3.66 0.40
CA LYS A 70 -20.97 4.07 -1.00
C LYS A 70 -20.40 3.00 -1.93
N LYS A 71 -19.84 1.92 -1.38
CA LYS A 71 -19.11 0.87 -2.10
C LYS A 71 -17.97 1.42 -2.98
N GLN A 72 -17.20 2.36 -2.43
CA GLN A 72 -16.10 3.04 -3.13
C GLN A 72 -14.76 2.66 -2.55
N LEU A 73 -13.76 2.49 -3.40
CA LEU A 73 -12.37 2.23 -3.02
C LEU A 73 -11.50 3.42 -3.44
N TYR A 74 -10.65 3.87 -2.54
CA TYR A 74 -9.72 4.97 -2.74
C TYR A 74 -8.31 4.46 -2.53
N LEU A 75 -7.37 4.97 -3.33
CA LEU A 75 -5.94 4.71 -3.21
C LEU A 75 -5.24 6.06 -3.14
N ASP A 76 -4.62 6.32 -2.00
CA ASP A 76 -3.73 7.45 -1.80
C ASP A 76 -2.29 6.95 -1.85
N VAL A 77 -1.43 7.70 -2.54
CA VAL A 77 -0.01 7.38 -2.71
C VAL A 77 0.81 8.56 -2.18
N TYR A 78 1.70 8.28 -1.24
CA TYR A 78 2.56 9.28 -0.61
C TYR A 78 4.02 9.06 -0.99
N ASP A 79 4.73 10.14 -1.28
CA ASP A 79 6.19 10.12 -1.46
C ASP A 79 6.89 10.24 -0.10
N LYS A 80 7.75 9.28 0.23
CA LYS A 80 8.61 9.37 1.40
C LYS A 80 9.61 10.51 1.21
N GLN A 81 9.49 11.53 2.06
CA GLN A 81 10.34 12.72 2.01
C GLN A 81 11.74 12.48 2.61
N GLU A 82 11.80 11.82 3.78
CA GLU A 82 13.06 11.55 4.47
C GLU A 82 12.94 10.36 5.44
N ASN A 83 14.09 9.85 5.88
CA ASN A 83 14.20 8.89 6.96
C ASN A 83 15.27 9.39 7.93
N LYS A 84 14.86 9.81 9.13
CA LYS A 84 15.75 10.28 10.19
C LYS A 84 15.85 9.22 11.27
N CYS A 85 17.07 8.81 11.59
CA CYS A 85 17.36 7.98 12.76
C CYS A 85 17.50 8.88 13.98
N PHE A 86 16.82 8.55 15.07
CA PHE A 86 16.94 9.22 16.35
C PHE A 86 17.37 8.18 17.38
N GLU A 87 18.51 8.41 18.01
CA GLU A 87 18.94 7.63 19.18
C GLU A 87 18.04 8.02 20.36
N VAL A 88 17.50 7.03 21.05
CA VAL A 88 16.69 7.23 22.26
C VAL A 88 17.39 6.48 23.38
N GLU A 89 17.70 7.17 24.47
CA GLU A 89 18.22 6.52 25.68
C GLU A 89 17.11 5.66 26.32
N ASP A 90 17.50 4.51 26.89
CA ASP A 90 16.58 3.58 27.57
C ASP A 90 15.87 4.20 28.79
#